data_AF-A0A505HTU0-F1
#
_entry.id   AF-A0A505HTU0-F1
#
_cell.length_a   1.000
_cell.length_b   1.000
_cell.length_c   1.000
_cell.angle_alpha   90.00
_cell.angle_beta   90.00
_cell.angle_gamma   90.00
#
_symmetry.space_group_name_H-M   'P 1'
#
loop_
_entity.id
_entity.type
_entity.pdbx_description
1 polymer ?
#
loop_
_entity_poly.entity_id
_entity_poly.type
_entity_poly.pdbx_seq_one_letter_code
_entity_poly.pdbx_strand_id
1 'polypeptide(L)'
;MTTGSCFCGNIQVEFSGEPMIVAICHCHDCRKITGTLYSYNFVFKSDSFKISGSPKELPKTCDSGGRIMNHFCGDCGTPLYGHKVNADGSAGELKIVRAGIFDDEIVNKYKPGHEVYTGRRVCWLDPADGAEQFEGMAPLQQGLSIISAITHHPTLHSLYTLRALVRNPSSSTAQSLTAQGIKVLPADLNDPRTLIPALTNTHTLILITQTDYSAPDLKHQELTQVQNIISACLATTNTIKHIIFSSAVPAHPHGRKVDVFDSKVAAEEALRTLTLSHDVVVSVFYPGMFMQNFETFMRPVPDPEGQGDLVLYNVIDGEKKIPLIDTVRDLGKFVVPILMGDTERVYAANGVWSFEEVVEVIGRVTGKRVRYLRMEEEVYAGFMPGQMGRQVVDMLSFYGEVGYYGGDEEGKVRETLGLVEGSRGFEEFAKEKLLKLE
;
A
#
# COMPACT_ATOMS: atom_id res chain seq x y z
N MET A 1 -4.84 8.01 28.54
CA MET A 1 -5.39 9.09 27.69
C MET A 1 -4.31 10.12 27.61
N THR A 2 -3.86 10.46 26.41
CA THR A 2 -2.74 11.41 26.25
C THR A 2 -3.30 12.75 25.82
N THR A 3 -2.87 13.80 26.51
CA THR A 3 -3.29 15.17 26.27
C THR A 3 -2.14 15.97 25.66
N GLY A 4 -2.47 16.88 24.76
CA GLY A 4 -1.55 17.87 24.21
C GLY A 4 -2.25 19.22 24.10
N SER A 5 -1.48 20.26 23.80
CA SER A 5 -2.05 21.60 23.65
C SER A 5 -1.26 22.45 22.65
N CYS A 6 -1.93 23.47 22.11
CA CYS A 6 -1.22 24.53 21.42
C CYS A 6 -0.32 25.31 22.38
N PHE A 7 0.60 26.12 21.86
CA PHE A 7 1.54 26.89 22.67
C PHE A 7 0.86 27.81 23.71
N CYS A 8 -0.28 28.42 23.40
CA CYS A 8 -1.02 29.25 24.35
C CYS A 8 -1.99 28.49 25.26
N GLY A 9 -2.13 27.17 25.10
CA GLY A 9 -3.04 26.33 25.88
C GLY A 9 -4.53 26.46 25.53
N ASN A 10 -4.93 27.42 24.68
CA ASN A 10 -6.35 27.65 24.33
C ASN A 10 -7.01 26.51 23.56
N ILE A 11 -6.20 25.68 22.88
CA ILE A 11 -6.67 24.49 22.19
C ILE A 11 -6.00 23.29 22.81
N GLN A 12 -6.82 22.36 23.30
CA GLN A 12 -6.40 21.11 23.87
C GLN A 12 -6.79 19.98 22.94
N VAL A 13 -5.91 18.99 22.81
CA VAL A 13 -6.14 17.78 22.05
C VAL A 13 -6.02 16.59 22.98
N GLU A 14 -6.89 15.62 22.83
CA GLU A 14 -6.85 14.39 23.60
C GLU A 14 -6.95 13.22 22.65
N PHE A 15 -6.22 12.15 22.94
CA PHE A 15 -6.42 10.90 22.23
C PHE A 15 -6.39 9.68 23.12
N SER A 16 -7.05 8.64 22.64
CA SER A 16 -7.05 7.30 23.21
C SER A 16 -6.35 6.31 22.28
N GLY A 17 -5.58 5.38 22.87
CA GLY A 17 -4.84 4.36 22.12
C GLY A 17 -3.44 4.79 21.68
N GLU A 18 -2.83 3.97 20.82
CA GLU A 18 -1.49 4.16 20.28
C GLU A 18 -1.56 4.70 18.84
N PRO A 19 -0.57 5.48 18.38
CA PRO A 19 -0.53 5.97 17.00
C PRO A 19 -0.38 4.81 16.02
N MET A 20 -1.21 4.81 14.98
CA MET A 20 -1.15 3.80 13.91
C MET A 20 0.14 3.92 13.10
N ILE A 21 0.59 5.16 12.89
CA ILE A 21 1.80 5.48 12.13
C ILE A 21 2.51 6.60 12.87
N VAL A 22 3.83 6.46 12.98
CA VAL A 22 4.74 7.46 13.54
C VAL A 22 5.77 7.77 12.48
N ALA A 23 5.73 8.98 11.93
CA ALA A 23 6.50 9.32 10.74
C ALA A 23 7.02 10.77 10.75
N ILE A 24 8.24 10.93 10.24
CA ILE A 24 8.81 12.23 9.90
C ILE A 24 8.53 12.52 8.44
N CYS A 25 8.08 13.73 8.14
CA CYS A 25 7.86 14.20 6.78
C CYS A 25 8.74 15.42 6.47
N HIS A 26 9.61 15.26 5.48
CA HIS A 26 10.56 16.29 5.03
C HIS A 26 10.02 17.17 3.90
N CYS A 27 8.74 17.04 3.53
CA CYS A 27 8.19 17.83 2.43
C CYS A 27 8.20 19.33 2.75
N HIS A 28 8.30 20.17 1.72
CA HIS A 28 8.30 21.63 1.88
C HIS A 28 7.09 22.16 2.64
N ASP A 29 5.90 21.58 2.43
CA ASP A 29 4.70 22.00 3.17
C ASP A 29 4.84 21.69 4.66
N CYS A 30 5.36 20.51 5.02
CA CYS A 30 5.62 20.15 6.42
C CYS A 30 6.69 21.04 7.05
N ARG A 31 7.71 21.45 6.30
CA ARG A 31 8.72 22.43 6.75
C ARG A 31 8.13 23.81 6.97
N LYS A 32 7.35 24.29 6.00
CA LYS A 32 6.74 25.63 6.05
C LYS A 32 5.65 25.76 7.10
N ILE A 33 4.83 24.73 7.30
CA ILE A 33 3.73 24.77 8.26
C ILE A 33 4.23 24.70 9.71
N THR A 34 5.33 23.99 9.96
CA THR A 34 5.91 23.84 11.31
C THR A 34 6.99 24.88 11.59
N GLY A 35 7.59 25.47 10.57
CA GLY A 35 8.78 26.33 10.72
C GLY A 35 10.06 25.55 11.03
N THR A 36 10.03 24.21 11.05
CA THR A 36 11.18 23.35 11.35
C THR A 36 11.70 22.63 10.09
N LEU A 37 12.74 21.78 10.25
CA LEU A 37 13.35 21.03 9.15
C LEU A 37 12.47 19.89 8.61
N TYR A 38 11.46 19.48 9.38
CA TYR A 38 10.52 18.41 9.05
C TYR A 38 9.35 18.43 10.03
N SER A 39 8.24 17.79 9.68
CA SER A 39 7.20 17.54 10.68
C SER A 39 7.31 16.16 11.26
N TYR A 40 7.29 16.05 12.59
CA TYR A 40 7.10 14.79 13.28
C TYR A 40 5.61 14.56 13.54
N ASN A 41 5.06 13.43 13.08
CA ASN A 41 3.62 13.21 13.05
C ASN A 41 3.22 11.87 13.66
N PHE A 42 2.09 11.89 14.34
CA PHE A 42 1.34 10.73 14.76
C PHE A 42 0.04 10.64 13.96
N VAL A 43 -0.27 9.45 13.45
CA VAL A 43 -1.51 9.20 12.72
C VAL A 43 -2.48 8.43 13.59
N PHE A 44 -3.67 8.99 13.79
CA PHE A 44 -4.75 8.39 14.56
C PHE A 44 -6.03 8.31 13.73
N LYS A 45 -6.95 7.42 14.13
CA LYS A 45 -8.34 7.48 13.68
C LYS A 45 -9.02 8.73 14.22
N SER A 46 -9.91 9.33 13.44
CA SER A 46 -10.67 10.52 13.81
C SER A 46 -11.46 10.34 15.11
N ASP A 47 -12.06 9.17 15.32
CA ASP A 47 -12.91 8.91 16.50
C ASP A 47 -12.10 8.78 17.80
N SER A 48 -10.82 8.47 17.68
CA SER A 48 -9.88 8.39 18.80
C SER A 48 -9.28 9.75 19.17
N PHE A 49 -9.61 10.81 18.43
CA PHE A 49 -9.02 12.14 18.57
C PHE A 49 -10.09 13.17 18.93
N LYS A 50 -9.96 13.77 20.11
CA LYS A 50 -10.84 14.84 20.60
C LYS A 50 -10.10 16.16 20.62
N ILE A 51 -10.85 17.23 20.39
CA ILE A 51 -10.35 18.59 20.45
C ILE A 51 -11.29 19.45 21.29
N SER A 52 -10.69 20.29 22.12
CA SER A 52 -11.36 21.34 22.87
C SER A 52 -10.78 22.69 22.47
N GLY A 53 -11.65 23.65 22.17
CA GLY A 53 -11.28 24.92 21.53
C GLY A 53 -11.67 24.98 20.05
N SER A 54 -11.30 26.06 19.36
CA SER A 54 -11.71 26.31 17.96
C SER A 54 -10.49 26.54 17.07
N PRO A 55 -9.91 25.48 16.47
CA PRO A 55 -8.81 25.63 15.53
C PRO A 55 -9.27 26.35 14.26
N LYS A 56 -8.37 27.11 13.65
CA LYS A 56 -8.55 27.65 12.31
C LYS A 56 -8.19 26.60 11.27
N GLU A 57 -8.91 26.60 10.17
CA GLU A 57 -8.73 25.69 9.05
C GLU A 57 -7.92 26.34 7.93
N LEU A 58 -6.99 25.58 7.34
CA LEU A 58 -6.19 25.99 6.19
C LEU A 58 -6.16 24.87 5.14
N PRO A 59 -6.98 24.96 4.08
CA PRO A 59 -6.98 23.99 3.01
C PRO A 59 -5.72 24.13 2.14
N LYS A 60 -5.15 23.01 1.73
CA LYS A 60 -3.99 22.96 0.84
C LYS A 60 -4.13 21.78 -0.12
N THR A 61 -3.95 22.06 -1.41
CA THR A 61 -3.71 20.99 -2.40
C THR A 61 -2.25 20.58 -2.29
N CYS A 62 -2.02 19.32 -1.94
CA CYS A 62 -0.70 18.71 -1.82
C CYS A 62 -0.11 18.45 -3.21
N ASP A 63 1.21 18.25 -3.26
CA ASP A 63 1.90 17.86 -4.49
C ASP A 63 1.25 16.62 -5.13
N SER A 64 0.75 15.66 -4.34
CA SER A 64 0.05 14.47 -4.85
C SER A 64 -1.28 14.74 -5.58
N GLY A 65 -1.75 15.99 -5.65
CA GLY A 65 -3.07 16.37 -6.16
C GLY A 65 -4.21 16.19 -5.15
N GLY A 66 -3.95 15.48 -4.05
CA GLY A 66 -4.90 15.35 -2.94
C GLY A 66 -5.10 16.66 -2.18
N ARG A 67 -6.30 16.86 -1.63
CA ARG A 67 -6.60 17.99 -0.75
C ARG A 67 -6.38 17.59 0.70
N ILE A 68 -5.68 18.41 1.46
CA ILE A 68 -5.55 18.30 2.91
C ILE A 68 -6.13 19.55 3.56
N MET A 69 -6.89 19.35 4.63
CA MET A 69 -7.29 20.40 5.56
C MET A 69 -6.35 20.38 6.76
N ASN A 70 -5.57 21.45 6.95
CA ASN A 70 -4.75 21.63 8.14
C ASN A 70 -5.48 22.45 9.19
N HIS A 71 -5.21 22.18 10.46
CA HIS A 71 -5.82 22.80 11.63
C HIS A 71 -4.73 23.39 12.51
N PHE A 72 -4.89 24.64 12.92
CA PHE A 72 -3.90 25.37 13.72
C PHE A 72 -4.58 26.30 14.73
N CYS A 73 -3.85 26.67 15.77
CA CYS A 73 -4.36 27.63 16.74
C CYS A 73 -4.43 29.03 16.15
N GLY A 74 -5.61 29.64 16.19
CA GLY A 74 -5.84 30.96 15.63
C GLY A 74 -5.14 32.10 16.37
N ASP A 75 -4.71 31.87 17.61
CA ASP A 75 -4.09 32.86 18.50
C ASP A 75 -2.55 32.77 18.48
N CYS A 76 -2.00 31.57 18.64
CA CYS A 76 -0.55 31.36 18.71
C CYS A 76 0.07 30.75 17.45
N GLY A 77 -0.74 30.34 16.47
CA GLY A 77 -0.26 29.78 15.20
C GLY A 77 0.22 28.32 15.26
N THR A 78 0.20 27.66 16.43
CA THR A 78 0.67 26.26 16.56
C THR A 78 -0.10 25.34 15.60
N PRO A 79 0.58 24.60 14.71
CA PRO A 79 -0.07 23.59 13.87
C PRO A 79 -0.43 22.37 14.72
N LEU A 80 -1.68 21.92 14.61
CA LEU A 80 -2.23 20.87 15.48
C LEU A 80 -2.33 19.54 14.75
N TYR A 81 -3.10 19.49 13.68
CA TYR A 81 -3.30 18.28 12.88
C TYR A 81 -3.72 18.62 11.46
N GLY A 82 -3.72 17.62 10.58
CA GLY A 82 -4.35 17.70 9.27
C GLY A 82 -5.11 16.44 8.94
N HIS A 83 -6.00 16.51 7.95
CA HIS A 83 -6.69 15.35 7.42
C HIS A 83 -6.92 15.50 5.91
N LYS A 84 -6.98 14.36 5.21
CA LYS A 84 -7.37 14.34 3.78
C LYS A 84 -8.80 14.85 3.66
N VAL A 85 -9.08 15.64 2.63
CA VAL A 85 -10.45 15.96 2.22
C VAL A 85 -10.84 14.99 1.11
N ASN A 86 -11.92 14.24 1.32
CA ASN A 86 -12.44 13.29 0.36
C ASN A 86 -13.06 14.00 -0.85
N ALA A 87 -13.36 13.25 -1.91
CA ALA A 87 -13.89 13.82 -3.15
C ALA A 87 -15.25 14.50 -2.96
N ASP A 88 -16.07 13.99 -2.04
CA ASP A 88 -17.36 14.55 -1.62
C ASP A 88 -17.23 15.76 -0.68
N GLY A 89 -16.00 16.15 -0.33
CA GLY A 89 -15.71 17.24 0.60
C GLY A 89 -15.72 16.84 2.08
N SER A 90 -16.01 15.58 2.41
CA SER A 90 -15.98 15.08 3.79
C SER A 90 -14.55 15.00 4.33
N ALA A 91 -14.42 15.03 5.66
CA ALA A 91 -13.16 14.83 6.34
C ALA A 91 -12.75 13.35 6.29
N GLY A 92 -11.51 13.08 5.90
CA GLY A 92 -10.92 11.76 5.97
C GLY A 92 -10.88 11.20 7.39
N GLU A 93 -10.92 9.88 7.49
CA GLU A 93 -11.04 9.13 8.74
C GLU A 93 -9.74 9.10 9.56
N LEU A 94 -8.64 9.61 9.01
CA LEU A 94 -7.35 9.70 9.69
C LEU A 94 -6.97 11.15 9.97
N LYS A 95 -6.48 11.39 11.18
CA LYS A 95 -5.87 12.65 11.61
C LYS A 95 -4.35 12.47 11.67
N ILE A 96 -3.65 13.32 10.93
CA ILE A 96 -2.19 13.46 10.97
C ILE A 96 -1.87 14.55 11.99
N VAL A 97 -1.64 14.16 13.24
CA VAL A 97 -1.41 15.04 14.37
C VAL A 97 0.07 15.39 14.45
N ARG A 98 0.39 16.67 14.68
CA ARG A 98 1.76 17.13 14.85
C ARG A 98 2.22 16.76 16.25
N ALA A 99 3.20 15.87 16.36
CA ALA A 99 3.59 15.29 17.64
C ALA A 99 4.18 16.31 18.63
N GLY A 100 4.72 17.42 18.14
CA GLY A 100 5.33 18.47 18.98
C GLY A 100 4.35 19.27 19.86
N ILE A 101 3.05 18.95 19.85
CA ILE A 101 2.05 19.56 20.76
C ILE A 101 1.82 18.73 22.02
N PHE A 102 2.48 17.58 22.14
CA PHE A 102 2.40 16.69 23.30
C PHE A 102 3.64 16.81 24.17
N ASP A 103 3.52 16.34 25.41
CA ASP A 103 4.62 16.30 26.37
C ASP A 103 5.67 15.24 26.01
N ASP A 104 6.87 15.43 26.54
CA ASP A 104 8.06 14.62 26.24
C ASP A 104 7.85 13.12 26.46
N GLU A 105 7.00 12.70 27.40
CA GLU A 105 6.78 11.28 27.69
C GLU A 105 6.33 10.51 26.44
N ILE A 106 5.32 11.02 25.71
CA ILE A 106 4.81 10.31 24.54
C ILE A 106 5.64 10.56 23.29
N VAL A 107 6.25 11.74 23.17
CA VAL A 107 7.15 12.07 22.06
C VAL A 107 8.39 11.18 22.10
N ASN A 108 8.88 10.83 23.30
CA ASN A 108 10.00 9.91 23.48
C ASN A 108 9.59 8.43 23.47
N LYS A 109 8.35 8.09 23.85
CA LYS A 109 7.84 6.70 23.80
C LYS A 109 7.87 6.14 22.37
N TYR A 110 7.41 6.92 21.40
CA TYR A 110 7.35 6.46 20.02
C TYR A 110 8.49 7.05 19.21
N LYS A 111 9.26 6.20 18.53
CA LYS A 111 10.25 6.62 17.54
C LYS A 111 9.64 6.60 16.14
N PRO A 112 10.08 7.48 15.22
CA PRO A 112 9.66 7.42 13.82
C PRO A 112 10.06 6.08 13.20
N GLY A 113 9.07 5.33 12.73
CA GLY A 113 9.31 4.12 11.93
C GLY A 113 9.57 4.45 10.46
N HIS A 114 9.16 5.65 10.01
CA HIS A 114 9.23 6.05 8.60
C HIS A 114 9.67 7.51 8.47
N GLU A 115 10.50 7.78 7.47
CA GLU A 115 10.78 9.10 6.93
C GLU A 115 10.30 9.18 5.50
N VAL A 116 9.38 10.11 5.23
CA VAL A 116 8.86 10.34 3.88
C VAL A 116 9.35 11.68 3.34
N TYR A 117 9.45 11.75 2.01
CA TYR A 117 10.02 12.90 1.30
C TYR A 117 11.50 13.17 1.59
N THR A 118 12.29 12.14 1.87
CA THR A 118 13.70 12.25 2.30
C THR A 118 14.60 12.97 1.29
N GLY A 119 14.24 12.99 -0.01
CA GLY A 119 14.93 13.81 -1.01
C GLY A 119 14.87 15.33 -0.74
N ARG A 120 13.97 15.78 0.15
CA ARG A 120 13.86 17.18 0.61
C ARG A 120 14.46 17.38 2.02
N ARG A 121 15.02 16.33 2.64
CA ARG A 121 15.78 16.43 3.89
C ARG A 121 17.00 17.32 3.64
N VAL A 122 17.33 18.16 4.61
CA VAL A 122 18.56 18.95 4.52
C VAL A 122 19.77 18.02 4.58
N CYS A 123 20.74 18.23 3.69
CA CYS A 123 21.81 17.25 3.42
C CYS A 123 22.72 16.94 4.62
N TRP A 124 22.77 17.82 5.62
CA TRP A 124 23.56 17.66 6.84
C TRP A 124 22.79 17.02 8.00
N LEU A 125 21.48 16.75 7.82
CA LEU A 125 20.67 16.05 8.81
C LEU A 125 20.68 14.55 8.50
N ASP A 126 21.16 13.78 9.45
CA ASP A 126 21.15 12.32 9.37
C ASP A 126 19.73 11.76 9.42
N PRO A 127 19.49 10.58 8.82
CA PRO A 127 18.28 9.82 9.04
C PRO A 127 18.05 9.52 10.52
N ALA A 128 16.79 9.53 10.94
CA ALA A 128 16.35 8.97 12.20
C ALA A 128 16.71 7.48 12.27
N ASP A 129 17.37 7.09 13.36
CA ASP A 129 17.87 5.74 13.54
C ASP A 129 16.73 4.71 13.47
N GLY A 130 16.89 3.72 12.59
CA GLY A 130 15.93 2.66 12.36
C GLY A 130 14.68 3.03 11.57
N ALA A 131 14.53 4.28 11.10
CA ALA A 131 13.39 4.69 10.28
C ALA A 131 13.58 4.29 8.81
N GLU A 132 12.55 3.72 8.19
CA GLU A 132 12.54 3.45 6.76
C GLU A 132 12.48 4.75 5.94
N GLN A 133 13.23 4.80 4.85
CA GLN A 133 13.47 6.04 4.10
C GLN A 133 12.75 6.00 2.77
N PHE A 134 11.84 6.94 2.54
CA PHE A 134 11.12 7.09 1.30
C PHE A 134 11.39 8.46 0.70
N GLU A 135 11.88 8.50 -0.54
CA GLU A 135 12.13 9.77 -1.23
C GLU A 135 10.84 10.57 -1.44
N GLY A 136 9.66 9.94 -1.40
CA GLY A 136 8.33 10.57 -1.45
C GLY A 136 7.33 9.99 -0.47
N MET A 137 6.02 10.16 -0.75
CA MET A 137 5.00 9.37 -0.04
C MET A 137 5.24 7.89 -0.34
N ALA A 138 5.10 7.02 0.68
CA ALA A 138 5.28 5.58 0.50
C ALA A 138 4.48 5.09 -0.74
N PRO A 139 5.16 4.65 -1.81
CA PRO A 139 4.53 4.39 -3.11
C PRO A 139 3.84 3.03 -3.18
N LEU A 140 3.00 2.86 -4.22
CA LEU A 140 2.45 1.57 -4.64
C LEU A 140 3.60 0.58 -4.90
N GLN A 141 3.75 -0.40 -4.02
CA GLN A 141 4.91 -1.30 -3.93
C GLN A 141 5.17 -2.10 -5.21
N GLN A 142 4.11 -2.45 -5.93
CA GLN A 142 4.16 -3.33 -7.09
C GLN A 142 4.90 -2.73 -8.30
N GLY A 143 4.51 -1.52 -8.73
CA GLY A 143 5.04 -0.92 -9.96
C GLY A 143 6.55 -0.62 -9.88
N LEU A 144 7.03 -0.20 -8.71
CA LEU A 144 8.46 0.04 -8.49
C LEU A 144 9.27 -1.25 -8.47
N SER A 145 8.73 -2.33 -7.88
CA SER A 145 9.38 -3.64 -7.90
C SER A 145 9.56 -4.16 -9.34
N ILE A 146 8.52 -4.02 -10.17
CA ILE A 146 8.55 -4.41 -11.59
C ILE A 146 9.56 -3.57 -12.38
N ILE A 147 9.57 -2.25 -12.19
CA ILE A 147 10.57 -1.37 -12.81
C ILE A 147 11.98 -1.83 -12.43
N SER A 148 12.24 -2.05 -11.14
CA SER A 148 13.54 -2.51 -10.64
C SER A 148 13.95 -3.85 -11.25
N ALA A 149 13.02 -4.81 -11.35
CA ALA A 149 13.29 -6.10 -11.97
C ALA A 149 13.69 -5.93 -13.44
N ILE A 150 12.99 -5.11 -14.20
CA ILE A 150 13.30 -4.89 -15.63
C ILE A 150 14.67 -4.19 -15.80
N THR A 151 14.96 -3.15 -15.01
CA THR A 151 16.19 -2.36 -15.16
C THR A 151 17.44 -3.13 -14.77
N HIS A 152 17.34 -4.08 -13.84
CA HIS A 152 18.47 -4.90 -13.39
C HIS A 152 18.55 -6.28 -14.08
N HIS A 153 17.54 -6.66 -14.86
CA HIS A 153 17.56 -7.96 -15.54
C HIS A 153 18.58 -7.96 -16.69
N PRO A 154 19.43 -9.00 -16.84
CA PRO A 154 20.48 -9.06 -17.86
C PRO A 154 20.00 -8.84 -19.30
N THR A 155 18.75 -9.21 -19.60
CA THR A 155 18.19 -9.10 -20.95
C THR A 155 17.17 -7.98 -21.08
N LEU A 156 16.26 -7.83 -20.11
CA LEU A 156 15.06 -6.99 -20.28
C LEU A 156 15.40 -5.50 -20.34
N HIS A 157 16.45 -5.06 -19.64
CA HIS A 157 16.91 -3.67 -19.66
C HIS A 157 17.29 -3.19 -21.08
N SER A 158 17.70 -4.12 -21.95
CA SER A 158 18.07 -3.84 -23.34
C SER A 158 16.90 -3.99 -24.32
N LEU A 159 15.89 -4.80 -23.97
CA LEU A 159 14.71 -5.06 -24.78
C LEU A 159 13.62 -3.99 -24.62
N TYR A 160 13.54 -3.36 -23.45
CA TYR A 160 12.47 -2.43 -23.11
C TYR A 160 13.00 -1.03 -22.77
N THR A 161 12.39 -0.01 -23.37
CA THR A 161 12.45 1.35 -22.82
C THR A 161 11.28 1.56 -21.86
N LEU A 162 11.55 2.03 -20.65
CA LEU A 162 10.52 2.17 -19.62
C LEU A 162 9.86 3.56 -19.62
N ARG A 163 8.55 3.55 -19.43
CA ARG A 163 7.76 4.73 -19.07
C ARG A 163 6.99 4.48 -17.78
N ALA A 164 7.14 5.38 -16.81
CA ALA A 164 6.34 5.37 -15.60
C ALA A 164 5.18 6.39 -15.73
N LEU A 165 3.95 5.91 -15.53
CA LEU A 165 2.74 6.73 -15.60
C LEU A 165 2.34 7.15 -14.18
N VAL A 166 2.29 8.45 -13.92
CA VAL A 166 2.05 9.00 -12.57
C VAL A 166 1.05 10.14 -12.63
N ARG A 167 0.23 10.32 -11.58
CA ARG A 167 -0.68 11.48 -11.49
C ARG A 167 0.07 12.80 -11.32
N ASN A 168 1.16 12.79 -10.57
CA ASN A 168 2.02 13.96 -10.35
C ASN A 168 3.48 13.67 -10.76
N PRO A 169 3.91 14.15 -11.94
CA PRO A 169 5.30 14.06 -12.40
C PRO A 169 6.32 14.80 -11.52
N SER A 170 5.87 15.77 -10.71
CA SER A 170 6.71 16.53 -9.78
C SER A 170 6.84 15.86 -8.41
N SER A 171 6.23 14.68 -8.21
CA SER A 171 6.43 13.91 -6.99
C SER A 171 7.86 13.42 -6.92
N SER A 172 8.40 13.27 -5.72
CA SER A 172 9.78 12.84 -5.56
C SER A 172 10.02 11.40 -6.02
N THR A 173 9.04 10.50 -5.91
CA THR A 173 9.09 9.18 -6.55
C THR A 173 9.25 9.31 -8.07
N ALA A 174 8.51 10.21 -8.71
CA ALA A 174 8.64 10.47 -10.14
C ALA A 174 10.01 11.10 -10.50
N GLN A 175 10.52 12.00 -9.67
CA GLN A 175 11.86 12.59 -9.84
C GLN A 175 12.96 11.53 -9.72
N SER A 176 12.83 10.59 -8.77
CA SER A 176 13.74 9.46 -8.60
C SER A 176 13.79 8.56 -9.84
N LEU A 177 12.60 8.21 -10.38
CA LEU A 177 12.50 7.45 -11.63
C LEU A 177 13.14 8.20 -12.79
N THR A 178 12.91 9.52 -12.88
CA THR A 178 13.55 10.37 -13.89
C THR A 178 15.07 10.37 -13.76
N ALA A 179 15.61 10.43 -12.53
CA ALA A 179 17.04 10.38 -12.27
C ALA A 179 17.67 9.02 -12.64
N GLN A 180 16.88 7.94 -12.60
CA GLN A 180 17.26 6.61 -13.10
C GLN A 180 17.14 6.47 -14.63
N GLY A 181 16.81 7.55 -15.34
CA GLY A 181 16.64 7.56 -16.80
C GLY A 181 15.30 7.04 -17.29
N ILE A 182 14.33 6.79 -16.39
CA ILE A 182 12.99 6.34 -16.75
C ILE A 182 12.13 7.53 -17.14
N LYS A 183 11.49 7.46 -18.30
CA LYS A 183 10.61 8.53 -18.77
C LYS A 183 9.33 8.55 -17.93
N VAL A 184 9.05 9.69 -17.28
CA VAL A 184 7.82 9.87 -16.51
C VAL A 184 6.79 10.67 -17.32
N LEU A 185 5.54 10.19 -17.35
CA LEU A 185 4.44 10.89 -18.00
C LEU A 185 3.25 11.06 -17.05
N PRO A 186 2.52 12.19 -17.13
CA PRO A 186 1.28 12.37 -16.39
C PRO A 186 0.19 11.43 -16.92
N ALA A 187 -0.45 10.69 -16.03
CA ALA A 187 -1.65 9.90 -16.33
C ALA A 187 -2.50 9.68 -15.06
N ASP A 188 -3.82 9.69 -15.24
CA ASP A 188 -4.80 9.29 -14.23
C ASP A 188 -5.78 8.30 -14.85
N LEU A 189 -5.92 7.12 -14.25
CA LEU A 189 -6.84 6.08 -14.70
C LEU A 189 -8.32 6.55 -14.68
N ASN A 190 -8.63 7.58 -13.91
CA ASN A 190 -9.97 8.17 -13.83
C ASN A 190 -10.15 9.35 -14.80
N ASP A 191 -9.11 9.79 -15.51
CA ASP A 191 -9.19 10.85 -16.53
C ASP A 191 -8.73 10.34 -17.90
N PRO A 192 -9.67 9.86 -18.75
CA PRO A 192 -9.37 9.30 -20.07
C PRO A 192 -8.53 10.21 -20.97
N ARG A 193 -8.64 11.54 -20.80
CA ARG A 193 -7.92 12.54 -21.61
C ARG A 193 -6.41 12.44 -21.41
N THR A 194 -5.97 11.94 -20.27
CA THR A 194 -4.55 11.77 -19.94
C THR A 194 -3.96 10.47 -20.47
N LEU A 195 -4.81 9.48 -20.79
CA LEU A 195 -4.36 8.12 -21.10
C LEU A 195 -3.87 7.96 -22.54
N ILE A 196 -4.53 8.56 -23.53
CA ILE A 196 -4.13 8.42 -24.95
C ILE A 196 -2.69 8.94 -25.18
N PRO A 197 -2.31 10.15 -24.73
CA PRO A 197 -0.92 10.62 -24.88
C PRO A 197 0.07 9.75 -24.11
N ALA A 198 -0.31 9.25 -22.93
CA ALA A 198 0.53 8.40 -22.10
C ALA A 198 0.82 7.04 -22.77
N LEU A 199 -0.17 6.47 -23.45
CA LEU A 199 -0.10 5.15 -24.09
C LEU A 199 0.40 5.17 -25.53
N THR A 200 0.46 6.34 -26.18
CA THR A 200 0.95 6.48 -27.56
C THR A 200 2.36 5.90 -27.70
N ASN A 201 2.58 5.04 -28.71
CA ASN A 201 3.83 4.31 -28.96
C ASN A 201 4.26 3.36 -27.84
N THR A 202 3.31 2.77 -27.11
CA THR A 202 3.57 1.70 -26.12
C THR A 202 3.33 0.35 -26.77
N HIS A 203 4.30 -0.57 -26.68
CA HIS A 203 4.10 -1.98 -27.06
C HIS A 203 3.48 -2.81 -25.92
N THR A 204 4.09 -2.75 -24.72
CA THR A 204 3.65 -3.50 -23.54
C THR A 204 3.16 -2.56 -22.46
N LEU A 205 1.95 -2.78 -21.95
CA LEU A 205 1.36 -2.05 -20.82
C LEU A 205 1.28 -2.96 -19.60
N ILE A 206 1.94 -2.56 -18.51
CA ILE A 206 1.76 -3.21 -17.21
C ILE A 206 0.72 -2.40 -16.43
N LEU A 207 -0.44 -2.99 -16.18
CA LEU A 207 -1.59 -2.34 -15.58
C LEU A 207 -1.83 -2.84 -14.15
N ILE A 208 -1.80 -1.90 -13.21
CA ILE A 208 -2.19 -2.11 -11.82
C ILE A 208 -3.28 -1.08 -11.52
N THR A 209 -4.49 -1.54 -11.24
CA THR A 209 -5.63 -0.68 -10.87
C THR A 209 -5.55 -0.27 -9.40
N GLN A 210 -6.17 0.86 -9.08
CA GLN A 210 -6.26 1.32 -7.69
C GLN A 210 -7.57 0.83 -7.08
N THR A 211 -7.50 -0.07 -6.11
CA THR A 211 -8.66 -0.46 -5.30
C THR A 211 -8.82 0.51 -4.13
N ASP A 212 -9.96 1.19 -4.06
CA ASP A 212 -10.33 2.05 -2.94
C ASP A 212 -11.31 1.30 -2.03
N TYR A 213 -10.78 0.68 -0.97
CA TYR A 213 -11.56 -0.05 0.04
C TYR A 213 -12.51 0.86 0.86
N SER A 214 -12.37 2.18 0.72
CA SER A 214 -13.30 3.14 1.34
C SER A 214 -14.44 3.56 0.41
N ALA A 215 -14.40 3.20 -0.87
CA ALA A 215 -15.43 3.56 -1.85
C ALA A 215 -16.69 2.68 -1.69
N PRO A 216 -17.90 3.28 -1.67
CA PRO A 216 -19.17 2.52 -1.60
C PRO A 216 -19.42 1.60 -2.80
N ASP A 217 -18.87 1.94 -3.97
CA ASP A 217 -18.95 1.13 -5.19
C ASP A 217 -17.55 0.93 -5.80
N LEU A 218 -16.69 0.26 -5.02
CA LEU A 218 -15.31 0.00 -5.40
C LEU A 218 -15.22 -0.77 -6.73
N LYS A 219 -16.17 -1.68 -6.98
CA LYS A 219 -16.19 -2.53 -8.17
C LYS A 219 -16.43 -1.72 -9.43
N HIS A 220 -17.43 -0.84 -9.41
CA HIS A 220 -17.71 0.02 -10.56
C HIS A 220 -16.58 1.01 -10.84
N GLN A 221 -16.01 1.59 -9.78
CA GLN A 221 -14.89 2.53 -9.91
C GLN A 221 -13.69 1.86 -10.57
N GLU A 222 -13.32 0.67 -10.12
CA GLU A 222 -12.19 -0.05 -10.66
C GLU A 222 -12.43 -0.52 -12.11
N LEU A 223 -13.64 -0.99 -12.41
CA LEU A 223 -14.00 -1.37 -13.78
C LEU A 223 -13.96 -0.17 -14.73
N THR A 224 -14.35 1.02 -14.26
CA THR A 224 -14.27 2.26 -15.04
C THR A 224 -12.83 2.61 -15.40
N GLN A 225 -11.87 2.42 -14.48
CA GLN A 225 -10.44 2.62 -14.78
C GLN A 225 -9.97 1.73 -15.94
N VAL A 226 -10.42 0.47 -15.96
CA VAL A 226 -10.07 -0.49 -17.02
C VAL A 226 -10.76 -0.15 -18.34
N GLN A 227 -12.03 0.24 -18.31
CA GLN A 227 -12.75 0.71 -19.50
C GLN A 227 -12.09 1.95 -20.13
N ASN A 228 -11.59 2.86 -19.30
CA ASN A 228 -10.84 4.02 -19.76
C ASN A 228 -9.54 3.61 -20.45
N ILE A 229 -8.81 2.62 -19.90
CA ILE A 229 -7.61 2.05 -20.52
C ILE A 229 -7.93 1.37 -21.85
N ILE A 230 -8.97 0.53 -21.91
CA ILE A 230 -9.40 -0.15 -23.14
C ILE A 230 -9.71 0.89 -24.22
N SER A 231 -10.50 1.91 -23.88
CA SER A 231 -10.85 3.00 -24.79
C SER A 231 -9.61 3.74 -25.30
N ALA A 232 -8.63 4.01 -24.42
CA ALA A 232 -7.38 4.64 -24.80
C ALA A 232 -6.51 3.74 -25.69
N CYS A 233 -6.44 2.43 -25.41
CA CYS A 233 -5.71 1.46 -26.24
C CYS A 233 -6.25 1.43 -27.67
N LEU A 234 -7.58 1.38 -27.82
CA LEU A 234 -8.28 1.38 -29.11
C LEU A 234 -8.04 2.68 -29.89
N ALA A 235 -7.88 3.81 -29.20
CA ALA A 235 -7.55 5.09 -29.82
C ALA A 235 -6.09 5.21 -30.27
N THR A 236 -5.15 4.47 -29.67
CA THR A 236 -3.70 4.53 -29.95
C THR A 236 -3.25 3.60 -31.07
N THR A 237 -3.73 3.82 -32.30
CA THR A 237 -3.23 3.24 -33.59
C THR A 237 -2.67 1.80 -33.57
N ASN A 238 -3.26 0.92 -32.76
CA ASN A 238 -2.87 -0.49 -32.60
C ASN A 238 -1.41 -0.77 -32.18
N THR A 239 -0.78 0.15 -31.42
CA THR A 239 0.62 -0.02 -30.97
C THR A 239 0.80 -0.98 -29.81
N ILE A 240 -0.21 -1.08 -28.94
CA ILE A 240 -0.18 -2.00 -27.79
C ILE A 240 -0.44 -3.42 -28.28
N LYS A 241 0.48 -4.33 -27.94
CA LYS A 241 0.43 -5.76 -28.29
C LYS A 241 0.38 -6.68 -27.09
N HIS A 242 0.72 -6.16 -25.92
CA HIS A 242 0.76 -6.95 -24.70
C HIS A 242 0.28 -6.12 -23.51
N ILE A 243 -0.68 -6.64 -22.75
CA ILE A 243 -1.10 -6.09 -21.48
C ILE A 243 -0.79 -7.13 -20.41
N ILE A 244 -0.07 -6.72 -19.36
CA ILE A 244 0.18 -7.52 -18.17
C ILE A 244 -0.63 -6.90 -17.03
N PHE A 245 -1.65 -7.61 -16.55
CA PHE A 245 -2.59 -7.09 -15.56
C PHE A 245 -2.37 -7.72 -14.18
N SER A 246 -2.33 -6.88 -13.14
CA SER A 246 -2.39 -7.31 -11.73
C SER A 246 -3.82 -7.71 -11.39
N SER A 247 -4.13 -8.99 -11.45
CA SER A 247 -5.47 -9.53 -11.20
C SER A 247 -5.58 -10.12 -9.79
N ALA A 248 -6.76 -10.64 -9.46
CA ALA A 248 -7.02 -11.47 -8.29
C ALA A 248 -7.82 -12.71 -8.72
N VAL A 249 -7.73 -13.81 -8.00
CA VAL A 249 -8.42 -15.04 -8.39
C VAL A 249 -9.95 -14.86 -8.28
N PRO A 250 -10.73 -15.38 -9.24
CA PRO A 250 -12.17 -15.24 -9.21
C PRO A 250 -12.85 -15.88 -8.00
N ALA A 251 -13.67 -15.09 -7.31
CA ALA A 251 -14.55 -15.56 -6.23
C ALA A 251 -15.81 -16.27 -6.75
N HIS A 252 -16.24 -15.96 -7.98
CA HIS A 252 -17.51 -16.38 -8.54
C HIS A 252 -17.77 -17.91 -8.59
N PRO A 253 -16.79 -18.80 -8.85
CA PRO A 253 -17.03 -20.26 -8.86
C PRO A 253 -17.50 -20.82 -7.51
N HIS A 254 -17.42 -20.03 -6.44
CA HIS A 254 -17.68 -20.45 -5.07
C HIS A 254 -18.93 -19.79 -4.44
N GLY A 255 -19.74 -19.07 -5.24
CA GLY A 255 -21.09 -18.65 -4.85
C GLY A 255 -21.20 -17.47 -3.88
N ARG A 256 -20.11 -16.74 -3.61
CA ARG A 256 -20.09 -15.52 -2.76
C ARG A 256 -19.66 -14.30 -3.57
N LYS A 257 -20.23 -13.13 -3.27
CA LYS A 257 -19.79 -11.85 -3.85
C LYS A 257 -18.73 -11.24 -2.95
N VAL A 258 -17.56 -10.97 -3.51
CA VAL A 258 -16.49 -10.24 -2.84
C VAL A 258 -16.01 -9.19 -3.83
N ASP A 259 -16.52 -7.96 -3.68
CA ASP A 259 -16.38 -6.92 -4.70
C ASP A 259 -14.93 -6.63 -5.08
N VAL A 260 -13.98 -6.79 -4.15
CA VAL A 260 -12.54 -6.59 -4.36
C VAL A 260 -11.94 -7.60 -5.35
N PHE A 261 -12.46 -8.83 -5.38
CA PHE A 261 -12.05 -9.84 -6.35
C PHE A 261 -12.90 -9.80 -7.60
N ASP A 262 -14.21 -9.63 -7.44
CA ASP A 262 -15.14 -9.57 -8.55
C ASP A 262 -14.86 -8.35 -9.45
N SER A 263 -14.27 -7.27 -8.92
CA SER A 263 -13.78 -6.14 -9.71
C SER A 263 -12.61 -6.53 -10.61
N LYS A 264 -11.62 -7.25 -10.07
CA LYS A 264 -10.43 -7.72 -10.79
C LYS A 264 -10.79 -8.74 -11.87
N VAL A 265 -11.74 -9.63 -11.59
CA VAL A 265 -12.24 -10.60 -12.58
C VAL A 265 -12.95 -9.88 -13.72
N ALA A 266 -13.88 -8.98 -13.41
CA ALA A 266 -14.60 -8.23 -14.43
C ALA A 266 -13.64 -7.36 -15.27
N ALA A 267 -12.61 -6.79 -14.63
CA ALA A 267 -11.52 -6.09 -15.29
C ALA A 267 -10.72 -6.99 -16.24
N GLU A 268 -10.33 -8.18 -15.78
CA GLU A 268 -9.61 -9.16 -16.59
C GLU A 268 -10.44 -9.60 -17.80
N GLU A 269 -11.72 -9.95 -17.60
CA GLU A 269 -12.66 -10.30 -18.66
C GLU A 269 -12.81 -9.16 -19.68
N ALA A 270 -12.94 -7.91 -19.20
CA ALA A 270 -13.02 -6.75 -20.07
C ALA A 270 -11.74 -6.57 -20.91
N LEU A 271 -10.55 -6.72 -20.31
CA LEU A 271 -9.28 -6.63 -21.05
C LEU A 271 -9.15 -7.73 -22.11
N ARG A 272 -9.58 -8.97 -21.80
CA ARG A 272 -9.53 -10.10 -22.75
C ARG A 272 -10.40 -9.89 -23.99
N THR A 273 -11.38 -8.97 -23.96
CA THR A 273 -12.10 -8.58 -25.19
C THR A 273 -11.18 -7.97 -26.25
N LEU A 274 -10.07 -7.33 -25.86
CA LEU A 274 -9.05 -6.83 -26.77
C LEU A 274 -8.31 -7.95 -27.49
N THR A 275 -8.07 -9.08 -26.81
CA THR A 275 -7.46 -10.27 -27.44
C THR A 275 -8.34 -10.81 -28.55
N LEU A 276 -9.66 -10.83 -28.34
CA LEU A 276 -10.62 -11.32 -29.33
C LEU A 276 -10.76 -10.42 -30.55
N SER A 277 -10.43 -9.13 -30.43
CA SER A 277 -10.78 -8.12 -31.43
C SER A 277 -9.60 -7.36 -32.04
N HIS A 278 -8.41 -7.33 -31.40
CA HIS A 278 -7.35 -6.36 -31.72
C HIS A 278 -5.90 -6.90 -31.65
N ASP A 279 -5.65 -8.21 -31.67
CA ASP A 279 -4.28 -8.79 -31.65
C ASP A 279 -3.44 -8.27 -30.46
N VAL A 280 -4.05 -8.33 -29.27
CA VAL A 280 -3.43 -7.95 -27.98
C VAL A 280 -3.40 -9.17 -27.07
N VAL A 281 -2.20 -9.58 -26.64
CA VAL A 281 -2.03 -10.61 -25.62
C VAL A 281 -2.33 -10.01 -24.25
N VAL A 282 -3.17 -10.69 -23.45
CA VAL A 282 -3.46 -10.30 -22.06
C VAL A 282 -2.91 -11.37 -21.13
N SER A 283 -1.79 -11.05 -20.49
CA SER A 283 -1.17 -11.85 -19.44
C SER A 283 -1.53 -11.32 -18.07
N VAL A 284 -1.45 -12.17 -17.05
CA VAL A 284 -1.93 -11.85 -15.71
C VAL A 284 -0.96 -12.33 -14.64
N PHE A 285 -0.80 -11.54 -13.60
CA PHE A 285 -0.15 -12.00 -12.37
C PHE A 285 -1.10 -11.84 -11.18
N TYR A 286 -1.11 -12.86 -10.33
CA TYR A 286 -1.93 -12.92 -9.12
C TYR A 286 -1.01 -12.78 -7.91
N PRO A 287 -0.88 -11.59 -7.30
CA PRO A 287 0.02 -11.42 -6.17
C PRO A 287 -0.54 -12.12 -4.93
N GLY A 288 0.35 -12.77 -4.18
CA GLY A 288 0.07 -13.34 -2.87
C GLY A 288 -0.25 -12.26 -1.84
N MET A 289 -0.48 -12.65 -0.59
CA MET A 289 -0.67 -11.70 0.50
C MET A 289 0.66 -11.00 0.77
N PHE A 290 0.61 -9.67 0.87
CA PHE A 290 1.84 -8.89 1.00
C PHE A 290 2.45 -9.12 2.37
N MET A 291 3.72 -9.51 2.41
CA MET A 291 4.45 -9.65 3.68
C MET A 291 4.51 -8.31 4.43
N GLN A 292 4.48 -7.19 3.71
CA GLN A 292 4.40 -5.84 4.28
C GLN A 292 3.17 -5.62 5.19
N ASN A 293 2.13 -6.45 5.09
CA ASN A 293 0.97 -6.37 5.99
C ASN A 293 1.36 -6.66 7.45
N PHE A 294 2.40 -7.48 7.69
CA PHE A 294 2.95 -7.77 9.02
C PHE A 294 3.71 -6.58 9.64
N GLU A 295 3.95 -5.52 8.88
CA GLU A 295 4.51 -4.27 9.38
C GLU A 295 3.41 -3.27 9.78
N THR A 296 2.17 -3.53 9.36
CA THR A 296 1.03 -2.62 9.45
C THR A 296 -0.16 -3.26 10.20
N PHE A 297 -1.27 -3.55 9.52
CA PHE A 297 -2.51 -3.98 10.16
C PHE A 297 -2.50 -5.44 10.63
N MET A 298 -1.54 -6.25 10.17
CA MET A 298 -1.29 -7.62 10.65
C MET A 298 -0.02 -7.70 11.49
N ARG A 299 0.46 -6.57 12.03
CA ARG A 299 1.63 -6.55 12.90
C ARG A 299 1.33 -7.32 14.19
N PRO A 300 2.20 -8.25 14.63
CA PRO A 300 2.08 -8.83 15.96
C PRO A 300 2.15 -7.73 17.03
N VAL A 301 1.24 -7.79 18.00
CA VAL A 301 1.11 -6.81 19.10
C VAL A 301 1.42 -7.49 20.44
N PRO A 302 1.75 -6.74 21.51
CA PRO A 302 1.91 -7.32 22.84
C PRO A 302 0.70 -8.17 23.26
N ASP A 303 0.95 -9.39 23.79
CA ASP A 303 -0.14 -10.28 24.23
C ASP A 303 -0.82 -9.70 25.49
N PRO A 304 -2.10 -9.27 25.42
CA PRO A 304 -2.79 -8.68 26.55
C PRO A 304 -3.06 -9.70 27.67
N GLU A 305 -3.05 -11.00 27.37
CA GLU A 305 -3.28 -12.07 28.35
C GLU A 305 -1.98 -12.55 29.01
N GLY A 306 -0.81 -12.09 28.54
CA GLY A 306 0.50 -12.45 29.08
C GLY A 306 0.89 -13.92 28.91
N GLN A 307 0.19 -14.65 28.04
CA GLN A 307 0.45 -16.07 27.74
C GLN A 307 1.59 -16.23 26.72
N GLY A 308 1.80 -15.24 25.86
CA GLY A 308 2.98 -15.03 25.03
C GLY A 308 3.58 -13.65 25.27
N ASP A 309 4.61 -13.32 24.49
CA ASP A 309 5.20 -11.98 24.47
C ASP A 309 4.50 -11.11 23.40
N LEU A 310 4.08 -11.75 22.29
CA LEU A 310 3.32 -11.12 21.21
C LEU A 310 2.16 -12.02 20.77
N VAL A 311 1.16 -11.43 20.15
CA VAL A 311 0.02 -12.08 19.53
C VAL A 311 -0.24 -11.51 18.14
N LEU A 312 -0.46 -12.40 17.18
CA LEU A 312 -0.95 -12.11 15.84
C LEU A 312 -2.44 -12.47 15.78
N TYR A 313 -3.26 -11.46 15.46
CA TYR A 313 -4.70 -11.64 15.30
C TYR A 313 -5.10 -11.76 13.83
N ASN A 314 -6.04 -12.65 13.52
CA ASN A 314 -6.69 -12.75 12.21
C ASN A 314 -8.08 -13.40 12.34
N VAL A 315 -8.91 -13.34 11.30
CA VAL A 315 -10.25 -13.98 11.27
C VAL A 315 -10.23 -15.39 10.70
N ILE A 316 -9.17 -15.74 9.95
CA ILE A 316 -9.07 -17.07 9.34
C ILE A 316 -8.54 -18.11 10.34
N ASP A 317 -8.69 -19.38 9.99
CA ASP A 317 -8.10 -20.47 10.77
C ASP A 317 -6.56 -20.45 10.64
N GLY A 318 -5.86 -20.70 11.76
CA GLY A 318 -4.40 -20.58 11.84
C GLY A 318 -3.64 -21.60 10.99
N GLU A 319 -4.25 -22.77 10.75
CA GLU A 319 -3.69 -23.83 9.93
C GLU A 319 -3.86 -23.57 8.42
N LYS A 320 -4.68 -22.57 8.05
CA LYS A 320 -4.94 -22.26 6.63
C LYS A 320 -3.69 -21.68 5.98
N LYS A 321 -3.26 -22.36 4.93
CA LYS A 321 -2.10 -22.00 4.12
C LYS A 321 -2.43 -20.85 3.16
N ILE A 322 -1.61 -19.80 3.25
CA ILE A 322 -1.73 -18.57 2.47
C ILE A 322 -0.42 -18.30 1.72
N PRO A 323 -0.47 -18.01 0.41
CA PRO A 323 0.69 -17.60 -0.36
C PRO A 323 1.13 -16.19 0.06
N LEU A 324 2.41 -16.01 0.40
CA LEU A 324 2.97 -14.71 0.80
C LEU A 324 3.96 -14.19 -0.24
N ILE A 325 3.96 -12.87 -0.48
CA ILE A 325 4.89 -12.20 -1.39
C ILE A 325 5.52 -10.96 -0.74
N ASP A 326 6.84 -10.86 -0.82
CA ASP A 326 7.57 -9.62 -0.59
C ASP A 326 7.41 -8.73 -1.83
N THR A 327 6.42 -7.84 -1.78
CA THR A 327 6.07 -7.04 -2.96
C THR A 327 7.14 -6.05 -3.36
N VAL A 328 7.91 -5.54 -2.40
CA VAL A 328 8.92 -4.53 -2.65
C VAL A 328 10.10 -5.15 -3.38
N ARG A 329 10.55 -6.32 -2.93
CA ARG A 329 11.79 -6.92 -3.43
C ARG A 329 11.59 -7.92 -4.55
N ASP A 330 10.49 -8.68 -4.51
CA ASP A 330 10.38 -9.91 -5.28
C ASP A 330 9.26 -9.89 -6.32
N LEU A 331 8.18 -9.12 -6.15
CA LEU A 331 7.05 -9.13 -7.10
C LEU A 331 7.49 -8.91 -8.56
N GLY A 332 8.38 -7.95 -8.81
CA GLY A 332 8.90 -7.70 -10.16
C GLY A 332 9.55 -8.92 -10.80
N LYS A 333 10.20 -9.78 -10.01
CA LYS A 333 10.84 -11.02 -10.50
C LYS A 333 9.81 -12.01 -11.01
N PHE A 334 8.60 -12.04 -10.45
CA PHE A 334 7.50 -12.88 -10.94
C PHE A 334 6.93 -12.40 -12.27
N VAL A 335 7.10 -11.12 -12.61
CA VAL A 335 6.65 -10.56 -13.90
C VAL A 335 7.68 -10.81 -15.01
N VAL A 336 8.94 -11.10 -14.67
CA VAL A 336 10.01 -11.37 -15.65
C VAL A 336 9.67 -12.52 -16.60
N PRO A 337 9.21 -13.70 -16.15
CA PRO A 337 8.83 -14.79 -17.06
C PRO A 337 7.74 -14.41 -18.07
N ILE A 338 6.81 -13.53 -17.69
CA ILE A 338 5.79 -13.02 -18.61
C ILE A 338 6.43 -12.12 -19.69
N LEU A 339 7.35 -11.24 -19.29
CA LEU A 339 8.05 -10.36 -20.22
C LEU A 339 9.04 -11.09 -21.14
N MET A 340 9.59 -12.22 -20.68
CA MET A 340 10.45 -13.09 -21.48
C MET A 340 9.65 -14.01 -22.42
N GLY A 341 8.33 -14.12 -22.22
CA GLY A 341 7.45 -14.96 -23.04
C GLY A 341 7.37 -16.43 -22.58
N ASP A 342 7.85 -16.74 -21.38
CA ASP A 342 7.86 -18.10 -20.84
C ASP A 342 6.47 -18.55 -20.36
N THR A 343 5.61 -17.61 -20.00
CA THR A 343 4.24 -17.86 -19.55
C THR A 343 3.35 -16.62 -19.73
N GLU A 344 2.04 -16.81 -19.84
CA GLU A 344 1.07 -15.72 -19.82
C GLU A 344 0.46 -15.50 -18.42
N ARG A 345 0.80 -16.35 -17.45
CA ARG A 345 0.21 -16.32 -16.11
C ARG A 345 1.21 -16.72 -15.03
N VAL A 346 1.19 -15.99 -13.92
CA VAL A 346 1.99 -16.30 -12.73
C VAL A 346 1.17 -16.12 -11.45
N TYR A 347 1.39 -17.00 -10.48
CA TYR A 347 0.91 -16.88 -9.11
C TYR A 347 2.07 -16.38 -8.25
N ALA A 348 2.14 -15.06 -8.07
CA ALA A 348 3.31 -14.40 -7.52
C ALA A 348 3.36 -14.51 -6.00
N ALA A 349 4.10 -15.50 -5.50
CA ALA A 349 4.36 -15.71 -4.08
C ALA A 349 5.73 -16.33 -3.86
N ASN A 350 6.42 -15.91 -2.81
CA ASN A 350 7.68 -16.48 -2.38
C ASN A 350 7.56 -17.89 -1.81
N GLY A 351 6.35 -18.26 -1.38
CA GLY A 351 6.03 -19.53 -0.76
C GLY A 351 4.63 -19.50 -0.17
N VAL A 352 4.28 -20.55 0.54
CA VAL A 352 2.97 -20.73 1.16
C VAL A 352 3.18 -21.08 2.63
N TRP A 353 2.50 -20.37 3.53
CA TRP A 353 2.60 -20.55 4.97
C TRP A 353 1.22 -20.53 5.63
N SER A 354 1.03 -21.33 6.66
CA SER A 354 -0.06 -21.11 7.61
C SER A 354 0.27 -19.92 8.52
N PHE A 355 -0.73 -19.34 9.19
CA PHE A 355 -0.45 -18.29 10.16
C PHE A 355 0.28 -18.81 11.40
N GLU A 356 0.10 -20.09 11.74
CA GLU A 356 0.88 -20.77 12.77
C GLU A 356 2.36 -20.87 12.39
N GLU A 357 2.68 -21.29 11.16
CA GLU A 357 4.04 -21.30 10.63
C GLU A 357 4.65 -19.88 10.60
N VAL A 358 3.85 -18.86 10.26
CA VAL A 358 4.25 -17.46 10.30
C VAL A 358 4.66 -17.02 11.70
N VAL A 359 3.84 -17.27 12.73
CA VAL A 359 4.19 -16.86 14.10
C VAL A 359 5.37 -17.64 14.65
N GLU A 360 5.56 -18.90 14.25
CA GLU A 360 6.77 -19.67 14.57
C GLU A 360 8.03 -19.04 13.98
N VAL A 361 8.00 -18.62 12.70
CA VAL A 361 9.13 -17.93 12.06
C VAL A 361 9.41 -16.60 12.75
N ILE A 362 8.40 -15.80 13.04
CA ILE A 362 8.57 -14.53 13.76
C ILE A 362 9.17 -14.78 15.15
N GLY A 363 8.66 -15.77 15.89
CA GLY A 363 9.18 -16.11 17.21
C GLY A 363 10.64 -16.56 17.18
N ARG A 364 11.02 -17.38 16.19
CA ARG A 364 12.42 -17.79 15.98
C ARG A 364 13.34 -16.62 15.67
N VAL A 365 12.91 -15.70 14.80
CA VAL A 365 13.70 -14.54 14.37
C VAL A 365 13.86 -13.51 15.48
N THR A 366 12.79 -13.26 16.24
CA THR A 366 12.75 -12.23 17.29
C THR A 366 13.21 -12.73 18.65
N GLY A 367 13.24 -14.04 18.86
CA GLY A 367 13.44 -14.66 20.17
C GLY A 367 12.23 -14.53 21.11
N LYS A 368 11.06 -14.12 20.58
CA LYS A 368 9.83 -13.90 21.36
C LYS A 368 8.88 -15.09 21.24
N ARG A 369 8.06 -15.31 22.27
CA ARG A 369 6.91 -16.22 22.22
C ARG A 369 5.75 -15.52 21.52
N VAL A 370 5.55 -15.85 20.25
CA VAL A 370 4.47 -15.27 19.43
C VAL A 370 3.33 -16.28 19.33
N ARG A 371 2.11 -15.83 19.61
CA ARG A 371 0.90 -16.65 19.50
C ARG A 371 0.07 -16.21 18.32
N TYR A 372 -0.65 -17.15 17.72
CA TYR A 372 -1.73 -16.85 16.80
C TYR A 372 -3.06 -16.93 17.55
N LEU A 373 -3.92 -15.94 17.39
CA LEU A 373 -5.29 -15.98 17.90
C LEU A 373 -6.27 -15.62 16.80
N ARG A 374 -7.17 -16.57 16.51
CA ARG A 374 -8.32 -16.30 15.67
C ARG A 374 -9.31 -15.41 16.42
N MET A 375 -9.73 -14.34 15.79
CA MET A 375 -10.71 -13.39 16.30
C MET A 375 -12.04 -13.51 15.58
N GLU A 376 -13.06 -13.06 16.28
CA GLU A 376 -14.39 -12.85 15.73
C GLU A 376 -14.36 -11.73 14.67
N GLU A 377 -15.16 -11.91 13.61
CA GLU A 377 -15.16 -11.08 12.40
C GLU A 377 -15.45 -9.60 12.72
N GLU A 378 -16.48 -9.32 13.52
CA GLU A 378 -16.91 -7.97 13.85
C GLU A 378 -15.89 -7.25 14.72
N VAL A 379 -15.26 -7.95 15.67
CA VAL A 379 -14.17 -7.38 16.48
C VAL A 379 -12.96 -7.04 15.59
N TYR A 380 -12.57 -7.95 14.69
CA TYR A 380 -11.44 -7.72 13.79
C TYR A 380 -11.70 -6.56 12.82
N ALA A 381 -12.92 -6.48 12.25
CA ALA A 381 -13.34 -5.36 11.43
C ALA A 381 -13.23 -4.02 12.17
N GLY A 382 -13.53 -3.99 13.47
CA GLY A 382 -13.43 -2.80 14.33
C GLY A 382 -12.00 -2.21 14.43
N PHE A 383 -10.96 -2.98 14.13
CA PHE A 383 -9.60 -2.47 14.06
C PHE A 383 -9.35 -1.57 12.84
N MET A 384 -10.24 -1.57 11.85
CA MET A 384 -10.14 -0.74 10.65
C MET A 384 -11.28 0.30 10.63
N PRO A 385 -11.11 1.44 9.94
CA PRO A 385 -12.10 2.49 9.95
C PRO A 385 -13.21 2.26 8.89
N GLY A 386 -14.39 2.82 9.14
CA GLY A 386 -15.51 2.80 8.19
C GLY A 386 -15.89 1.40 7.69
N GLN A 387 -16.21 1.31 6.40
CA GLN A 387 -16.55 0.04 5.74
C GLN A 387 -15.34 -0.84 5.38
N MET A 388 -14.11 -0.31 5.51
CA MET A 388 -12.88 -1.04 5.17
C MET A 388 -12.75 -2.32 6.00
N GLY A 389 -13.10 -2.27 7.29
CA GLY A 389 -13.04 -3.45 8.16
C GLY A 389 -13.90 -4.59 7.66
N ARG A 390 -15.16 -4.31 7.26
CA ARG A 390 -16.05 -5.34 6.72
C ARG A 390 -15.54 -5.88 5.39
N GLN A 391 -15.07 -5.01 4.49
CA GLN A 391 -14.51 -5.46 3.21
C GLN A 391 -13.26 -6.35 3.37
N VAL A 392 -12.37 -6.01 4.31
CA VAL A 392 -11.16 -6.82 4.60
C VAL A 392 -11.54 -8.14 5.26
N VAL A 393 -12.52 -8.15 6.16
CA VAL A 393 -13.03 -9.39 6.76
C VAL A 393 -13.67 -10.29 5.70
N ASP A 394 -14.54 -9.75 4.83
CA ASP A 394 -15.16 -10.52 3.75
C ASP A 394 -14.09 -11.13 2.81
N MET A 395 -13.03 -10.37 2.54
CA MET A 395 -11.86 -10.83 1.77
C MET A 395 -11.11 -11.98 2.48
N LEU A 396 -10.80 -11.82 3.77
CA LEU A 396 -10.08 -12.83 4.55
C LEU A 396 -10.91 -14.11 4.76
N SER A 397 -12.19 -13.97 5.10
CA SER A 397 -13.11 -15.10 5.25
C SER A 397 -13.25 -15.88 3.95
N PHE A 398 -13.30 -15.19 2.80
CA PHE A 398 -13.25 -15.86 1.50
C PHE A 398 -11.98 -16.70 1.32
N TYR A 399 -10.80 -16.21 1.70
CA TYR A 399 -9.57 -17.01 1.64
C TYR A 399 -9.64 -18.26 2.51
N GLY A 400 -10.22 -18.16 3.71
CA GLY A 400 -10.38 -19.30 4.62
C GLY A 400 -11.29 -20.41 4.07
N GLU A 401 -12.36 -20.02 3.37
CA GLU A 401 -13.36 -20.92 2.79
C GLU A 401 -12.90 -21.56 1.48
N VAL A 402 -12.35 -20.75 0.58
CA VAL A 402 -12.13 -21.10 -0.83
C VAL A 402 -10.65 -21.35 -1.16
N GLY A 403 -9.75 -20.73 -0.40
CA GLY A 403 -8.33 -20.70 -0.71
C GLY A 403 -7.92 -19.42 -1.46
N TYR A 404 -6.72 -18.94 -1.20
CA TYR A 404 -6.26 -17.61 -1.66
C TYR A 404 -6.19 -17.52 -3.19
N TYR A 405 -5.76 -18.60 -3.83
CA TYR A 405 -5.74 -18.71 -5.29
C TYR A 405 -6.86 -19.61 -5.83
N GLY A 406 -7.93 -19.83 -5.04
CA GLY A 406 -9.02 -20.74 -5.40
C GLY A 406 -8.62 -22.22 -5.27
N GLY A 407 -7.80 -22.55 -4.27
CA GLY A 407 -7.28 -23.90 -3.99
C GLY A 407 -5.97 -24.22 -4.71
N ASP A 408 -5.32 -25.32 -4.30
CA ASP A 408 -4.01 -25.78 -4.79
C ASP A 408 -2.94 -24.69 -4.80
N GLU A 409 -2.86 -23.93 -3.69
CA GLU A 409 -1.93 -22.82 -3.50
C GLU A 409 -0.49 -23.30 -3.67
N GLU A 410 -0.15 -24.44 -3.06
CA GLU A 410 1.21 -25.00 -3.11
C GLU A 410 1.60 -25.43 -4.53
N GLY A 411 0.69 -26.05 -5.30
CA GLY A 411 0.94 -26.44 -6.68
C GLY A 411 1.19 -25.23 -7.57
N LYS A 412 0.29 -24.24 -7.52
CA LYS A 412 0.35 -22.99 -8.28
C LYS A 412 1.61 -22.16 -7.98
N VAL A 413 1.96 -22.05 -6.69
CA VAL A 413 3.17 -21.34 -6.26
C VAL A 413 4.43 -22.09 -6.67
N ARG A 414 4.46 -23.43 -6.55
CA ARG A 414 5.60 -24.24 -6.98
C ARG A 414 5.86 -24.14 -8.49
N GLU A 415 4.81 -24.18 -9.31
CA GLU A 415 4.91 -23.99 -10.75
C GLU A 415 5.56 -22.64 -11.08
N THR A 416 5.05 -21.56 -10.47
CA THR A 416 5.54 -20.21 -10.74
C THR A 416 6.96 -20.00 -10.20
N LEU A 417 7.28 -20.47 -8.99
CA LEU A 417 8.62 -20.37 -8.40
C LEU A 417 9.68 -21.09 -9.23
N GLY A 418 9.31 -22.14 -9.96
CA GLY A 418 10.22 -22.82 -10.90
C GLY A 418 10.72 -21.93 -12.04
N LEU A 419 10.07 -20.79 -12.29
CA LEU A 419 10.43 -19.81 -13.30
C LEU A 419 11.16 -18.57 -12.73
N VAL A 420 11.29 -18.46 -11.41
CA VAL A 420 11.74 -17.22 -10.75
C VAL A 420 13.06 -17.45 -10.00
N GLU A 421 14.08 -16.69 -10.38
CA GLU A 421 15.39 -16.75 -9.72
C GLU A 421 15.47 -15.83 -8.49
N GLY A 422 16.16 -16.30 -7.45
CA GLY A 422 16.54 -15.46 -6.30
C GLY A 422 15.36 -14.95 -5.45
N SER A 423 14.24 -15.68 -5.42
CA SER A 423 13.12 -15.45 -4.50
C SER A 423 13.56 -15.73 -3.05
N ARG A 424 13.22 -14.83 -2.12
CA ARG A 424 13.54 -14.99 -0.68
C ARG A 424 12.33 -15.56 0.06
N GLY A 425 12.54 -16.27 1.16
CA GLY A 425 11.46 -16.77 2.00
C GLY A 425 10.94 -15.75 3.00
N PHE A 426 9.88 -16.13 3.73
CA PHE A 426 9.33 -15.30 4.81
C PHE A 426 10.33 -15.08 5.96
N GLU A 427 11.26 -16.01 6.20
CA GLU A 427 12.26 -15.87 7.26
C GLU A 427 13.25 -14.73 6.98
N GLU A 428 13.72 -14.55 5.74
CA GLU A 428 14.56 -13.40 5.38
C GLU A 428 13.79 -12.07 5.54
N PHE A 429 12.53 -12.03 5.11
CA PHE A 429 11.67 -10.87 5.32
C PHE A 429 11.54 -10.54 6.81
N ALA A 430 11.24 -11.53 7.65
CA ALA A 430 11.09 -11.35 9.09
C ALA A 430 12.38 -10.85 9.74
N LYS A 431 13.55 -11.37 9.34
CA LYS A 431 14.86 -10.88 9.84
C LYS A 431 15.10 -9.42 9.50
N GLU A 432 14.67 -9.00 8.32
CA GLU A 432 14.85 -7.63 7.84
C GLU A 432 13.87 -6.65 8.51
N LYS A 433 12.58 -7.03 8.60
CA LYS A 433 11.48 -6.11 8.92
C LYS A 433 10.89 -6.27 10.31
N LEU A 434 10.96 -7.47 10.89
CA LEU A 434 10.24 -7.84 12.11
C LEU A 434 11.15 -8.05 13.31
N LEU A 435 12.48 -7.96 13.16
CA LEU A 435 13.44 -8.15 14.26
C LEU A 435 13.28 -7.10 15.38
N LYS A 436 12.76 -5.90 15.04
CA LYS A 436 12.50 -4.80 15.97
C LYS A 436 11.03 -4.75 16.44
N LEU A 437 10.31 -5.88 16.41
CA LEU A 437 9.01 -5.97 17.07
C LEU A 437 9.24 -5.85 18.59
N GLU A 438 9.23 -4.63 19.12
CA GLU A 438 9.31 -4.33 20.56
C GLU A 438 8.04 -4.72 21.32
#